data_AF-A0AAP2DAQ2-F1
#
_entry.id   AF-A0AAP2DAQ2-F1
#
_cell.length_a   1.000
_cell.length_b   1.000
_cell.length_c   1.000
_cell.angle_alpha   90.00
_cell.angle_beta   90.00
_cell.angle_gamma   90.00
#
_symmetry.space_group_name_H-M   'P 1'
#
loop_
_entity.id
_entity.type
_entity.pdbx_description
1 polymer ?
#
loop_
_entity_poly.entity_id
_entity_poly.type
_entity_poly.pdbx_seq_one_letter_code
_entity_poly.pdbx_strand_id
1 'polypeptide(L)'
;MMTMLKSLLLMMFMLTSNCDWTGGEITDYGEYCDGEFKISVYEKDNRLKYEVRNRNDELVIQQDMNISVFQRWGLFLDKKKDFWVLSSDVGISVWRKDPDTGQYRKHTFYHRLGKDDVPPELYASSLRRFL
;
A
#
# COMPACT_ATOMS: atom_id res chain seq x y z
N MET A 1 -42.71 -14.29 -24.16
CA MET A 1 -41.59 -14.84 -23.37
C MET A 1 -40.44 -13.85 -23.50
N MET A 2 -40.47 -12.81 -22.68
CA MET A 2 -39.65 -11.60 -22.78
C MET A 2 -39.24 -11.27 -21.35
N THR A 3 -37.95 -11.30 -21.06
CA THR A 3 -37.20 -10.60 -19.98
C THR A 3 -35.96 -11.41 -19.59
N MET A 4 -34.98 -11.50 -20.49
CA MET A 4 -33.61 -11.94 -20.17
C MET A 4 -32.61 -10.99 -20.84
N LEU A 5 -32.94 -9.68 -20.90
CA LEU A 5 -32.08 -8.66 -21.50
C LEU A 5 -32.09 -7.36 -20.68
N LYS A 6 -32.19 -7.47 -19.36
CA LYS A 6 -32.03 -6.32 -18.44
C LYS A 6 -30.89 -6.49 -17.43
N SER A 7 -30.33 -7.69 -17.30
CA SER A 7 -29.27 -7.96 -16.31
C SER A 7 -27.86 -7.65 -16.80
N LEU A 8 -27.65 -7.37 -18.10
CA LEU A 8 -26.32 -7.09 -18.65
C LEU A 8 -25.89 -5.62 -18.51
N LEU A 9 -26.81 -4.70 -18.20
CA LEU A 9 -26.51 -3.26 -18.16
C LEU A 9 -25.99 -2.77 -16.79
N LEU A 10 -26.09 -3.59 -15.73
CA LEU A 10 -25.73 -3.17 -14.38
C LEU A 10 -24.27 -3.47 -13.99
N MET A 11 -23.51 -4.17 -14.84
CA MET A 11 -22.13 -4.60 -14.53
C MET A 11 -21.05 -3.76 -15.24
N MET A 12 -21.42 -2.69 -15.93
CA MET A 12 -20.48 -1.82 -16.66
C MET A 12 -20.18 -0.48 -15.97
N PHE A 13 -20.69 -0.25 -14.75
CA PHE A 13 -20.61 1.05 -14.07
C PHE A 13 -19.55 1.14 -12.94
N MET A 14 -18.48 0.33 -13.01
CA MET A 14 -17.48 0.23 -11.93
C MET A 14 -16.01 0.33 -12.41
N LEU A 15 -15.71 1.03 -13.50
CA LEU A 15 -14.33 1.09 -14.03
C LEU A 15 -13.77 2.49 -14.27
N THR A 16 -14.31 3.51 -13.62
CA THR A 16 -13.62 4.80 -13.50
C THR A 16 -13.47 5.16 -12.03
N SER A 17 -12.67 4.39 -11.31
CA SER A 17 -12.09 4.88 -10.07
C SER A 17 -11.16 6.04 -10.45
N ASN A 18 -11.61 7.28 -10.27
CA ASN A 18 -10.74 8.43 -10.37
C ASN A 18 -9.65 8.29 -9.30
N CYS A 19 -8.41 8.06 -9.74
CA CYS A 19 -7.25 7.95 -8.87
C CYS A 19 -6.83 9.36 -8.43
N ASP A 20 -7.52 9.88 -7.42
CA ASP A 20 -7.28 11.22 -6.87
C ASP A 20 -6.24 11.21 -5.73
N TRP A 21 -5.87 10.02 -5.24
CA TRP A 21 -4.84 9.89 -4.22
C TRP A 21 -3.45 10.01 -4.85
N THR A 22 -2.56 10.82 -4.27
CA THR A 22 -1.23 11.10 -4.87
C THR A 22 -0.07 10.47 -4.10
N GLY A 23 -0.40 9.55 -3.18
CA GLY A 23 0.53 8.97 -2.20
C GLY A 23 0.31 9.53 -0.80
N GLY A 24 1.15 9.07 0.14
CA GLY A 24 1.08 9.42 1.56
C GLY A 24 0.65 8.26 2.44
N GLU A 25 0.05 8.60 3.58
CA GLU A 25 -0.32 7.68 4.66
C GLU A 25 -1.54 6.82 4.31
N ILE A 26 -1.45 5.54 4.65
CA ILE A 26 -2.54 4.57 4.61
C ILE A 26 -2.65 3.91 6.00
N THR A 27 -3.73 4.23 6.71
CA THR A 27 -4.06 3.70 8.05
C THR A 27 -5.32 2.85 8.09
N ASP A 28 -6.02 2.76 6.97
CA ASP A 28 -7.32 2.14 6.86
C ASP A 28 -7.30 1.09 5.75
N TYR A 29 -8.24 0.14 5.82
CA TYR A 29 -8.43 -0.84 4.77
C TYR A 29 -9.11 -0.18 3.56
N GLY A 30 -8.77 -0.65 2.35
CA GLY A 30 -9.35 -0.13 1.13
C GLY A 30 -8.43 -0.28 -0.08
N GLU A 31 -8.86 0.33 -1.18
CA GLU A 31 -8.06 0.48 -2.39
C GLU A 31 -7.58 1.93 -2.51
N TYR A 32 -6.30 2.10 -2.80
CA TYR A 32 -5.64 3.37 -3.01
C TYR A 32 -4.95 3.33 -4.37
N CYS A 33 -4.98 4.40 -5.14
CA CYS A 33 -4.25 4.44 -6.40
C CYS A 33 -3.70 5.82 -6.70
N ASP A 34 -2.49 5.87 -7.26
CA ASP A 34 -1.73 7.11 -7.47
C ASP A 34 -1.23 7.29 -8.91
N GLY A 35 -2.07 6.90 -9.86
CA GLY A 35 -1.75 6.92 -11.28
C GLY A 35 -0.68 5.89 -11.66
N GLU A 36 0.30 5.56 -10.82
CA GLU A 36 1.32 4.52 -11.04
C GLU A 36 0.96 3.18 -10.40
N PHE A 37 0.43 3.22 -9.18
CA PHE A 37 0.10 2.04 -8.42
C PHE A 37 -1.39 1.93 -8.13
N LYS A 38 -1.82 0.68 -7.94
CA LYS A 38 -3.02 0.31 -7.20
C LYS A 38 -2.59 -0.49 -5.97
N ILE A 39 -2.92 0.01 -4.79
CA ILE A 39 -2.59 -0.57 -3.49
C ILE A 39 -3.88 -1.06 -2.86
N SER A 40 -3.97 -2.35 -2.62
CA SER A 40 -5.09 -2.96 -1.89
C SER A 40 -4.64 -3.28 -0.49
N VAL A 41 -5.35 -2.82 0.53
CA VAL A 41 -5.07 -3.07 1.95
C VAL A 41 -6.28 -3.70 2.58
N TYR A 42 -6.12 -4.88 3.16
CA TYR A 42 -7.25 -5.66 3.67
C TYR A 42 -6.83 -6.55 4.84
N GLU A 43 -7.81 -7.02 5.59
CA GLU A 43 -7.61 -8.03 6.62
C GLU A 43 -7.85 -9.43 6.06
N LYS A 44 -7.00 -10.39 6.44
CA LYS A 44 -7.25 -11.81 6.25
C LYS A 44 -6.65 -12.62 7.39
N ASP A 45 -7.46 -13.47 8.02
CA ASP A 45 -7.04 -14.34 9.14
C ASP A 45 -6.41 -13.56 10.32
N ASN A 46 -7.00 -12.41 10.69
CA ASN A 46 -6.47 -11.46 11.69
C ASN A 46 -5.07 -10.91 11.36
N ARG A 47 -4.68 -10.91 10.08
CA ARG A 47 -3.42 -10.33 9.61
C ARG A 47 -3.67 -9.25 8.58
N LEU A 48 -2.87 -8.19 8.68
CA LEU A 48 -2.82 -7.15 7.65
C LEU A 48 -2.27 -7.75 6.36
N LYS A 49 -2.97 -7.53 5.27
CA LYS A 49 -2.55 -7.85 3.92
C LYS A 49 -2.47 -6.57 3.11
N TYR A 50 -1.48 -6.54 2.22
CA TYR A 50 -1.36 -5.51 1.22
C TYR A 50 -0.81 -6.08 -0.09
N GLU A 51 -1.27 -5.52 -1.19
CA GLU A 51 -0.81 -5.83 -2.54
C GLU A 51 -0.63 -4.52 -3.29
N VAL A 52 0.51 -4.35 -3.96
CA VAL A 52 0.79 -3.20 -4.82
C VAL A 52 0.92 -3.71 -6.24
N ARG A 53 0.06 -3.21 -7.11
CA ARG A 53 0.07 -3.49 -8.56
C ARG A 53 0.46 -2.23 -9.32
N ASN A 54 1.19 -2.38 -10.41
CA ASN A 54 1.54 -1.26 -11.28
C ASN A 54 0.39 -0.92 -12.27
N ARG A 55 0.61 0.06 -13.16
CA ARG A 55 -0.35 0.48 -14.20
C ARG A 55 -0.82 -0.64 -15.14
N ASN A 56 0.00 -1.68 -15.31
CA ASN A 56 -0.30 -2.83 -16.15
C ASN A 56 -1.01 -3.95 -15.36
N ASP A 57 -1.42 -3.66 -14.12
CA ASP A 57 -2.03 -4.60 -13.17
C ASP A 57 -1.10 -5.74 -12.72
N GLU A 58 0.21 -5.59 -12.93
CA GLU A 58 1.21 -6.56 -12.50
C GLU A 58 1.51 -6.38 -11.00
N LEU A 59 1.50 -7.48 -10.24
CA LEU A 59 1.84 -7.48 -8.81
C LEU A 59 3.35 -7.23 -8.65
N VAL A 60 3.70 -6.08 -8.06
CA VAL A 60 5.10 -5.65 -7.84
C VAL A 60 5.54 -5.73 -6.39
N ILE A 61 4.60 -5.64 -5.44
CA ILE A 61 4.85 -5.84 -4.01
C ILE A 61 3.69 -6.63 -3.42
N GLN A 62 4.01 -7.63 -2.61
CA GLN A 62 3.04 -8.40 -1.83
C GLN A 62 3.44 -8.42 -0.37
N GLN A 63 2.45 -8.51 0.52
CA GLN A 63 2.68 -8.74 1.95
C GLN A 63 3.66 -9.90 2.19
N ASP A 64 4.72 -9.58 2.93
CA ASP A 64 5.72 -10.54 3.38
C ASP A 64 6.00 -10.47 4.91
N MET A 65 5.25 -9.63 5.64
CA MET A 65 5.31 -9.47 7.09
C MET A 65 4.05 -10.00 7.78
N ASN A 66 4.20 -10.78 8.85
CA ASN A 66 3.07 -11.32 9.61
C ASN A 66 2.53 -10.29 10.62
N ILE A 67 2.05 -9.14 10.12
CA ILE A 67 1.54 -8.04 10.94
C ILE A 67 0.14 -8.39 11.46
N SER A 68 -0.03 -8.33 12.78
CA SER A 68 -1.34 -8.51 13.43
C SER A 68 -2.23 -7.28 13.25
N VAL A 69 -3.51 -7.47 12.93
CA VAL A 69 -4.48 -6.36 12.85
C VAL A 69 -4.82 -5.76 14.23
N PHE A 70 -4.50 -6.47 15.31
CA PHE A 70 -4.69 -5.97 16.68
C PHE A 70 -3.56 -5.04 17.14
N GLN A 71 -2.51 -4.92 16.32
CA GLN A 71 -1.36 -4.07 16.58
C GLN A 71 -1.47 -2.80 15.76
N ARG A 72 -0.72 -1.77 16.14
CA ARG A 72 -0.69 -0.55 15.33
C ARG A 72 0.09 -0.84 14.06
N TRP A 73 -0.48 -0.45 12.93
CA TRP A 73 0.18 -0.51 11.64
C TRP A 73 -0.06 0.79 10.86
N GLY A 74 0.71 0.96 9.79
CA GLY A 74 0.50 1.99 8.79
C GLY A 74 1.38 1.72 7.59
N LEU A 75 0.89 2.07 6.41
CA LEU A 75 1.66 2.02 5.18
C LEU A 75 1.86 3.44 4.68
N PHE A 76 2.92 3.69 3.93
CA PHE A 76 3.18 5.02 3.39
C PHE A 76 3.83 4.93 2.02
N LEU A 77 3.26 5.62 1.04
CA LEU A 77 3.86 5.77 -0.28
C LEU A 77 4.48 7.16 -0.39
N ASP A 78 5.80 7.23 -0.49
CA ASP A 78 6.50 8.51 -0.55
C ASP A 78 6.57 9.08 -1.98
N LYS A 79 7.10 10.30 -2.12
CA LYS A 79 7.23 10.97 -3.42
C LYS A 79 8.18 10.28 -4.38
N LYS A 80 9.12 9.47 -3.87
CA LYS A 80 10.06 8.67 -4.66
C LYS A 80 9.49 7.30 -5.03
N LYS A 81 8.26 7.01 -4.62
CA LYS A 81 7.59 5.71 -4.79
C LYS A 81 8.26 4.59 -4.01
N ASP A 82 8.95 4.92 -2.92
CA ASP A 82 9.28 3.91 -1.92
C ASP A 82 8.02 3.63 -1.09
N PHE A 83 7.77 2.35 -0.84
CA PHE A 83 6.60 1.88 -0.11
C PHE A 83 7.01 1.40 1.27
N TRP A 84 6.64 2.17 2.28
CA TRP A 84 6.97 1.93 3.68
C TRP A 84 5.86 1.13 4.36
N VAL A 85 6.27 0.17 5.19
CA VAL A 85 5.38 -0.69 5.98
C VAL A 85 5.84 -0.59 7.42
N LEU A 86 4.99 -0.03 8.28
CA LEU A 86 5.28 0.24 9.68
C LEU A 86 4.33 -0.58 10.55
N SER A 87 4.87 -1.35 11.50
CA SER A 87 4.06 -2.06 12.49
C SER A 87 4.73 -2.08 13.86
N SER A 88 3.92 -2.08 14.92
CA SER A 88 4.44 -2.11 16.29
C SER A 88 4.88 -3.49 16.77
N ASP A 89 4.54 -4.56 16.05
CA ASP A 89 4.84 -5.96 16.40
C ASP A 89 5.95 -6.59 15.54
N VAL A 90 6.10 -6.17 14.29
CA VAL A 90 7.09 -6.73 13.34
C VAL A 90 8.16 -5.70 12.96
N GLY A 91 7.92 -4.41 13.19
CA GLY A 91 8.88 -3.34 12.95
C GLY A 91 8.64 -2.59 11.64
N ILE A 92 9.70 -1.96 11.12
CA ILE A 92 9.63 -1.06 9.96
C ILE A 92 10.38 -1.69 8.78
N SER A 93 9.77 -1.63 7.61
CA SER A 93 10.46 -1.95 6.36
C SER A 93 10.08 -0.97 5.25
N VAL A 94 10.93 -0.91 4.24
CA VAL A 94 10.71 -0.13 3.03
C VAL A 94 10.98 -0.99 1.80
N TRP A 95 10.09 -0.91 0.83
CA TRP A 95 10.26 -1.46 -0.50
C TRP A 95 10.74 -0.34 -1.42
N ARG A 96 11.90 -0.51 -2.04
CA ARG A 96 12.47 0.44 -2.99
C ARG A 96 12.65 -0.19 -4.36
N LYS A 97 12.43 0.58 -5.41
CA LYS A 97 12.68 0.14 -6.78
C LYS A 97 14.19 0.09 -7.03
N ASP A 98 14.70 -1.08 -7.37
CA ASP A 98 16.08 -1.27 -7.79
C ASP A 98 16.27 -0.65 -9.17
N PRO A 99 17.23 0.28 -9.36
CA PRO A 99 17.36 1.03 -10.60
C PRO A 99 17.88 0.18 -11.77
N ASP A 100 18.58 -0.91 -11.49
CA ASP A 100 19.19 -1.77 -12.51
C ASP A 100 18.17 -2.78 -13.06
N THR A 101 17.33 -3.32 -12.17
CA THR A 101 16.36 -4.38 -12.51
C THR A 101 14.93 -3.88 -12.66
N GLY A 102 14.62 -2.70 -12.14
CA GLY A 102 13.26 -2.15 -12.07
C GLY A 102 12.34 -2.86 -11.07
N GLN A 103 12.84 -3.87 -10.35
CA GLN A 103 12.06 -4.64 -9.37
C GLN A 103 12.10 -4.01 -7.98
N TYR A 104 11.06 -4.19 -7.19
CA TYR A 104 11.04 -3.75 -5.80
C TYR A 104 11.83 -4.71 -4.90
N ARG A 105 12.68 -4.14 -4.05
CA ARG A 105 13.45 -4.87 -3.04
C ARG A 105 13.15 -4.32 -1.65
N LYS A 106 12.95 -5.22 -0.70
CA LYS A 106 12.67 -4.88 0.69
C LYS A 106 13.96 -4.66 1.48
N HIS A 107 13.94 -3.63 2.32
CA HIS A 107 14.90 -3.41 3.38
C HIS A 107 14.17 -3.31 4.73
N THR A 108 14.63 -4.04 5.74
CA THR A 108 14.04 -4.07 7.09
C THR A 108 14.98 -3.39 8.06
N PHE A 109 14.43 -2.54 8.92
CA PHE A 109 15.19 -1.81 9.93
C PHE A 109 15.05 -2.48 11.29
N TYR A 110 16.18 -2.74 11.93
CA TYR A 110 16.26 -3.35 13.28
C TYR A 110 16.60 -2.34 14.37
N HIS A 111 16.58 -1.06 14.03
CA HIS A 111 16.87 0.06 14.93
C HIS A 111 15.78 1.13 14.77
N ARG A 112 15.77 2.06 15.74
CA ARG A 112 14.89 3.21 15.73
C ARG A 112 15.26 4.18 14.59
N LEU A 113 14.30 4.66 13.81
CA LEU A 113 14.57 5.54 12.67
C LEU A 113 14.45 7.00 13.09
N GLY A 114 15.48 7.77 12.78
CA GLY A 114 15.50 9.21 12.95
C GLY A 114 14.88 9.96 11.79
N LYS A 115 14.82 11.28 11.93
CA LYS A 115 14.38 12.21 10.89
C LYS A 115 15.16 12.05 9.58
N ASP A 116 16.43 11.69 9.67
CA ASP A 116 17.33 11.61 8.51
C ASP A 116 17.27 10.24 7.81
N ASP A 117 16.62 9.23 8.42
CA ASP A 117 16.50 7.89 7.87
C ASP A 117 15.25 7.70 6.99
N VAL A 118 14.31 8.65 7.06
CA VAL A 118 13.01 8.58 6.39
C VAL A 118 12.71 9.83 5.55
N PRO A 119 11.78 9.76 4.58
CA PRO A 119 11.30 10.93 3.86
C PRO A 119 10.71 11.97 4.82
N PRO A 120 10.94 13.29 4.59
CA PRO A 120 10.38 14.35 5.43
C PRO A 120 8.87 14.27 5.59
N GLU A 121 8.16 13.87 4.54
CA GLU A 121 6.70 13.67 4.55
C GLU A 121 6.26 12.52 5.49
N LEU A 122 7.03 11.43 5.58
CA LEU A 122 6.74 10.35 6.52
C LEU A 122 6.97 10.82 7.96
N TYR A 123 8.06 11.55 8.21
CA TYR A 123 8.36 12.11 9.53
C TYR A 123 7.32 13.16 9.99
N ALA A 124 6.70 13.87 9.04
CA ALA A 124 5.64 14.84 9.31
C ALA A 124 4.25 14.19 9.53
N SER A 125 4.04 12.96 9.06
CA SER A 125 2.76 12.24 9.10
C SER A 125 2.36 11.76 10.50
N SER A 126 1.17 11.15 10.62
CA SER A 126 0.72 10.50 11.86
C SER A 126 1.55 9.24 12.16
N LEU A 127 2.14 8.62 11.13
CA LEU A 127 2.97 7.43 11.24
C LEU A 127 4.34 7.68 11.87
N ARG A 128 4.74 8.94 12.12
CA ARG A 128 5.97 9.24 12.88
C ARG A 128 6.03 8.56 14.25
N ARG A 129 4.87 8.16 14.80
CA ARG A 129 4.75 7.42 16.07
C ARG A 129 5.42 6.04 16.07
N PHE A 130 5.73 5.50 14.90
CA PHE A 130 6.47 4.24 14.74
C PHE A 130 7.98 4.43 14.74
N LEU A 131 8.46 5.66 14.45
CA LEU A 131 9.86 5.97 14.19
C LEU A 131 10.72 6.03 15.46
#